data_AF-A0A7C2N858-F1
#
_entry.id   AF-A0A7C2N858-F1
#
_cell.length_a   1.000
_cell.length_b   1.000
_cell.length_c   1.000
_cell.angle_alpha   90.00
_cell.angle_beta   90.00
_cell.angle_gamma   90.00
#
_symmetry.space_group_name_H-M   'P 1'
#
loop_
_entity.id
_entity.type
_entity.pdbx_description
1 polymer ?
#
loop_
_entity_poly.entity_id
_entity_poly.type
_entity_poly.pdbx_seq_one_letter_code
_entity_poly.pdbx_strand_id
1 'polypeptide(L)' 'MHIWVDADACPNFIKEILFRAAERMKLPLVLVANQPLHVPRSPHIRILVVPGGFDQADAEIVRRVQKGDLVITADIPLAW' A
#
# COMPACT_ATOMS: atom_id res chain seq x y z
N MET A 1 13.64 -0.41 -1.37
CA MET A 1 12.52 0.43 -1.83
C MET A 1 11.31 -0.45 -2.05
N HIS A 2 10.37 -0.36 -1.12
CA HIS A 2 9.01 -0.86 -1.21
C HIS A 2 8.08 0.30 -1.58
N ILE A 3 6.99 -0.03 -2.27
CA ILE A 3 5.86 0.86 -2.44
C ILE A 3 4.80 0.44 -1.43
N TRP A 4 4.49 1.31 -0.48
CA TRP A 4 3.43 1.14 0.50
C TRP A 4 2.23 1.95 0.06
N VAL A 5 1.04 1.36 0.05
CA VAL A 5 -0.17 2.15 -0.16
C VAL A 5 -1.23 1.85 0.88
N ASP A 6 -1.83 2.91 1.40
CA ASP A 6 -3.10 2.81 2.09
C ASP A 6 -4.16 2.47 1.04
N ALA A 7 -4.70 1.26 1.12
CA ALA A 7 -5.64 0.75 0.15
C ALA A 7 -7.10 0.99 0.55
N ASP A 8 -7.38 1.49 1.75
CA ASP A 8 -8.74 1.85 2.16
C ASP A 8 -9.15 3.20 1.55
N ALA A 9 -8.24 4.17 1.49
CA ALA A 9 -8.49 5.46 0.83
C ALA A 9 -8.19 5.46 -0.69
N CYS A 10 -7.50 4.45 -1.20
CA CYS A 10 -7.03 4.45 -2.59
C CYS A 10 -8.10 3.99 -3.61
N PRO A 11 -8.42 4.80 -4.64
CA PRO A 11 -9.36 4.40 -5.69
C PRO A 11 -8.89 3.17 -6.49
N ASN A 12 -9.84 2.35 -6.95
CA ASN A 12 -9.54 1.12 -7.69
C ASN A 12 -8.68 1.33 -8.94
N PHE A 13 -8.92 2.41 -9.71
CA PHE A 13 -8.13 2.70 -10.91
C PHE A 13 -6.67 3.03 -10.58
N ILE A 14 -6.39 3.64 -9.41
CA ILE A 14 -5.03 3.89 -8.95
C ILE A 14 -4.36 2.57 -8.58
N LYS A 15 -5.07 1.66 -7.88
CA LYS A 15 -4.56 0.30 -7.59
C LYS A 15 -4.16 -0.44 -8.87
N GLU A 16 -4.97 -0.36 -9.93
CA GLU A 16 -4.63 -0.98 -11.23
C GLU A 16 -3.35 -0.40 -11.85
N ILE A 17 -3.18 0.92 -11.80
CA ILE A 17 -1.96 1.59 -12.28
C ILE A 17 -0.75 1.10 -11.46
N LEU A 18 -0.89 1.00 -10.15
CA LEU A 18 0.15 0.53 -9.25
C LEU A 18 0.52 -0.93 -9.48
N PHE A 19 -0.46 -1.80 -9.73
CA PHE A 19 -0.19 -3.19 -10.09
C PHE A 19 0.66 -3.28 -11.35
N ARG A 20 0.29 -2.55 -12.41
CA ARG A 20 1.06 -2.50 -13.67
C ARG A 20 2.46 -1.92 -13.45
N ALA A 21 2.58 -0.88 -12.62
CA ALA A 21 3.86 -0.25 -12.32
C ALA A 21 4.79 -1.17 -11.52
N ALA A 22 4.26 -1.85 -10.49
CA ALA A 22 5.00 -2.80 -9.66
C ALA A 22 5.51 -3.98 -10.48
N GLU A 23 4.68 -4.53 -11.37
CA GLU A 23 5.08 -5.57 -12.32
C GLU A 23 6.20 -5.11 -13.26
N ARG A 24 5.99 -3.97 -13.92
CA ARG A 24 6.95 -3.44 -14.91
C ARG A 24 8.30 -3.11 -14.28
N MET A 25 8.29 -2.55 -13.08
CA MET A 25 9.50 -2.16 -12.36
C MET A 25 10.06 -3.27 -11.46
N LYS A 26 9.36 -4.41 -11.34
CA LYS A 26 9.68 -5.52 -10.43
C LYS A 26 9.89 -5.06 -8.99
N LEU A 27 9.14 -4.04 -8.58
CA LEU A 27 9.25 -3.44 -7.26
C LEU A 27 8.19 -4.04 -6.33
N PRO A 28 8.56 -4.34 -5.07
CA PRO A 28 7.59 -4.78 -4.08
C PRO A 28 6.53 -3.70 -3.83
N LEU A 29 5.26 -4.07 -4.02
CA LEU A 29 4.08 -3.28 -3.70
C LEU A 29 3.32 -3.96 -2.57
N VAL A 30 3.08 -3.22 -1.49
CA VAL A 30 2.33 -3.68 -0.32
C VAL A 30 1.11 -2.78 -0.14
N LEU A 31 -0.07 -3.39 -0.30
CA LEU A 31 -1.35 -2.74 -0.03
C LEU A 31 -1.73 -3.02 1.42
N VAL A 32 -1.90 -1.97 2.20
CA VAL A 32 -2.33 -2.05 3.60
C VAL A 32 -3.81 -1.69 3.66
N ALA A 33 -4.63 -2.56 4.27
CA ALA A 33 -6.08 -2.37 4.32
C ALA A 33 -6.70 -2.96 5.58
N ASN A 34 -7.78 -2.36 6.05
CA ASN A 34 -8.59 -2.81 7.18
C ASN A 34 -9.43 -4.05 6.84
N GLN A 35 -9.57 -4.35 5.55
CA GLN A 35 -10.33 -5.50 5.06
C GLN A 35 -9.59 -6.21 3.92
N PRO A 36 -9.86 -7.51 3.69
CA PRO A 36 -9.28 -8.22 2.54
C PRO A 36 -9.67 -7.56 1.21
N LEU A 37 -8.69 -7.41 0.32
CA LEU A 37 -8.89 -6.90 -1.04
C LEU A 37 -8.42 -7.95 -2.05
N HIS A 38 -9.04 -7.93 -3.23
CA HIS A 38 -8.55 -8.72 -4.35
C HIS A 38 -7.30 -8.05 -4.96
N VAL A 39 -6.22 -8.81 -5.09
CA VAL A 39 -4.98 -8.38 -5.74
C VAL A 39 -4.57 -9.42 -6.79
N PRO A 40 -3.94 -8.99 -7.90
CA PRO A 40 -3.47 -9.93 -8.93
C PRO A 40 -2.41 -10.88 -8.36
N ARG A 41 -2.35 -12.09 -8.91
CA ARG A 41 -1.29 -13.06 -8.56
C ARG A 41 0.04 -12.57 -9.10
N SER A 42 0.92 -12.18 -8.19
CA SER A 42 2.21 -11.59 -8.50
C SER A 42 3.21 -11.89 -7.38
N PRO A 43 4.50 -12.13 -7.68
CA PRO A 43 5.54 -12.17 -6.66
C PRO A 43 5.86 -10.80 -6.05
N HIS A 44 5.49 -9.71 -6.74
CA HIS A 44 5.79 -8.33 -6.39
C HIS A 44 4.65 -7.65 -5.62
N ILE A 45 3.41 -8.17 -5.69
CA ILE A 45 2.24 -7.52 -5.09
C ILE A 45 1.74 -8.33 -3.91
N ARG A 46 1.59 -7.67 -2.75
CA ARG A 46 1.12 -8.28 -1.51
C ARG A 46 0.07 -7.41 -0.84
N ILE A 47 -0.80 -8.07 -0.09
CA ILE A 47 -1.75 -7.39 0.81
C ILE A 47 -1.37 -7.67 2.26
N LEU A 48 -1.42 -6.63 3.07
CA LEU A 48 -1.33 -6.68 4.52
C LEU A 48 -2.67 -6.22 5.08
N VAL A 49 -3.43 -7.18 5.63
CA VAL A 49 -4.69 -6.87 6.30
C VAL A 49 -4.39 -6.51 7.75
N VAL A 50 -4.81 -5.33 8.17
CA VAL A 50 -4.68 -4.83 9.56
C VAL A 50 -6.03 -4.91 10.27
N PRO A 51 -6.06 -4.91 11.62
CA PRO A 51 -7.31 -4.85 12.35
C PRO A 51 -8.08 -3.58 11.98
N GLY A 52 -9.39 -3.71 11.72
CA GLY A 52 -10.24 -2.57 11.39
C GLY A 52 -10.24 -1.52 12.50
N GLY A 53 -10.13 -0.27 12.10
CA GLY A 53 -10.08 0.90 12.98
C GLY A 53 -9.58 2.13 12.23
N PHE A 54 -9.79 3.30 12.83
CA PHE A 54 -9.27 4.55 12.29
C PHE A 54 -7.73 4.57 12.39
N ASP A 55 -7.05 5.05 11.36
CA ASP A 55 -5.58 5.19 11.26
C ASP A 55 -4.74 3.89 11.38
N GLN A 56 -5.36 2.71 11.32
CA GLN A 56 -4.66 1.45 11.53
C GLN A 56 -3.73 1.07 10.37
N ALA A 57 -4.16 1.35 9.13
CA ALA A 57 -3.32 1.14 7.95
C ALA A 57 -2.10 2.07 8.00
N ASP A 58 -2.34 3.32 8.39
CA ASP A 58 -1.36 4.39 8.46
C ASP A 58 -0.29 4.12 9.52
N ALA A 59 -0.72 3.75 10.73
CA ALA A 59 0.18 3.34 11.80
C ALA A 59 1.06 2.14 11.39
N GLU A 60 0.50 1.19 10.64
CA GLU A 60 1.25 0.02 10.18
C GLU A 60 2.25 0.37 9.08
N ILE A 61 1.90 1.28 8.17
CA ILE A 61 2.84 1.81 7.16
C ILE A 61 3.98 2.54 7.86
N VAL A 62 3.69 3.47 8.78
CA VAL A 62 4.70 4.22 9.54
C VAL A 62 5.65 3.29 10.30
N ARG A 63 5.14 2.21 10.87
CA ARG A 63 5.94 1.24 11.62
C ARG A 63 6.93 0.48 10.74
N ARG A 64 6.60 0.26 9.45
CA ARG A 64 7.37 -0.62 8.55
C ARG A 64 8.19 0.13 7.51
N VAL A 65 7.79 1.34 7.17
CA VAL A 65 8.45 2.14 6.14
C VAL A 65 9.90 2.41 6.53
N GLN A 66 10.79 2.31 5.54
CA GLN A 66 12.21 2.62 5.72
C GLN A 66 12.63 3.76 4.80
N LYS A 67 13.77 4.37 5.10
CA LYS A 67 14.35 5.39 4.24
C LYS A 67 14.53 4.86 2.81
N GLY A 68 13.96 5.58 1.84
CA GLY A 68 14.00 5.20 0.43
C GLY A 68 12.85 4.32 -0.03
N ASP A 69 11.84 4.08 0.81
CA ASP A 69 10.54 3.56 0.38
C ASP A 69 9.64 4.69 -0.15
N LEU A 70 8.64 4.31 -0.94
CA LEU A 70 7.59 5.20 -1.45
C LEU A 70 6.29 4.91 -0.72
N VAL A 71 5.68 5.91 -0.11
CA VAL A 71 4.36 5.80 0.52
C VAL A 71 3.33 6.54 -0.34
N ILE A 72 2.19 5.90 -0.57
CA ILE A 72 1.04 6.45 -1.29
C ILE A 72 -0.15 6.40 -0.33
N THR A 73 -0.58 7.56 0.13
CA THR A 73 -1.74 7.70 1.02
C THR A 73 -2.52 8.97 0.62
N ALA A 74 -3.80 9.00 0.93
CA ALA A 74 -4.62 10.21 0.80
C ALA A 74 -4.46 11.14 2.02
N ASP A 75 -3.93 10.61 3.13
CA ASP A 75 -3.78 11.33 4.38
C ASP A 75 -2.43 12.06 4.43
N ILE A 76 -2.51 13.36 4.14
CA ILE A 76 -1.39 14.31 4.21
C ILE A 76 -0.65 14.30 5.57
N PRO A 77 -1.28 14.04 6.74
CA PRO A 77 -0.57 13.98 8.03
C PRO A 77 0.51 12.89 8.14
N LEU A 78 0.53 11.89 7.25
CA LEU A 78 1.52 10.80 7.26
C LEU A 78 2.84 11.12 6.58
N ALA A 79 2.88 12.20 5.81
CA ALA A 79 4.02 12.56 4.98
C ALA A 79 4.97 13.58 5.64
N TRP A 80 4.75 13.92 6.91
CA TRP A 80 5.51 14.93 7.66
C TRP A 80 6.33 14.34 8.80
#